data_AF-A0AAV8FUS9-F1
#
_entry.id   AF-A0AAV8FUS9-F1
#
_cell.length_a   1.000
_cell.length_b   1.000
_cell.length_c   1.000
_cell.angle_alpha   90.00
_cell.angle_beta   90.00
_cell.angle_gamma   90.00
#
_symmetry.space_group_name_H-M   'P 1'
#
loop_
_entity.id
_entity.type
_entity.pdbx_description
1 polymer ?
#
loop_
_entity_poly.entity_id
_entity_poly.type
_entity_poly.pdbx_seq_one_letter_code
_entity_poly.pdbx_strand_id
1 'polypeptide(L)' 'MEKRRDERENQGCETPKREINRIPLQFPATPKKKRPILSKKKRDPPKNGYFQPPSDLETLFVRAPQSEACA' A
#
# COMPACT_ATOMS: atom_id res chain seq x y z
N MET A 1 -2.57 41.25 1.49
CA MET A 1 -3.15 40.19 0.63
C MET A 1 -3.10 38.82 1.33
N GLU A 2 -2.59 38.73 2.56
CA GLU A 2 -2.52 37.53 3.43
C GLU A 2 -3.84 36.82 3.73
N LYS A 3 -4.95 37.55 3.96
CA LYS A 3 -6.20 36.95 4.49
C LYS A 3 -6.85 35.85 3.63
N ARG A 4 -6.44 35.66 2.37
CA ARG A 4 -6.96 34.59 1.48
C ARG A 4 -6.08 33.33 1.43
N ARG A 5 -4.94 33.33 2.11
CA ARG A 5 -4.01 32.20 2.10
C ARG A 5 -4.32 31.22 3.23
N ASP A 6 -4.58 31.75 4.43
CA ASP A 6 -4.78 30.96 5.65
C ASP A 6 -6.04 30.08 5.64
N GLU A 7 -7.12 30.50 4.98
CA GLU A 7 -8.37 29.70 4.91
C GLU A 7 -8.23 28.43 4.04
N ARG A 8 -7.32 28.43 3.05
CA ARG A 8 -7.11 27.27 2.17
C ARG A 8 -6.26 26.18 2.80
N GLU A 9 -5.32 26.54 3.68
CA GLU A 9 -4.49 25.57 4.39
C GLU A 9 -5.28 24.84 5.48
N ASN A 10 -6.32 25.47 6.05
CA ASN A 10 -7.13 24.88 7.12
C ASN A 10 -8.30 24.00 6.62
N GLN A 11 -8.53 23.90 5.30
CA GLN A 11 -9.65 23.14 4.70
C GLN A 11 -9.34 21.68 4.38
N GLY A 12 -8.10 21.21 4.61
CA GLY A 12 -7.71 19.85 4.27
C GLY A 12 -7.82 19.56 2.76
N CYS A 13 -7.55 18.31 2.38
CA CYS A 13 -7.69 17.87 0.99
C CYS A 13 -9.14 17.49 0.69
N GLU A 14 -9.88 18.36 0.01
CA GLU A 14 -11.23 18.06 -0.49
C GLU A 14 -11.22 17.72 -1.99
N THR A 15 -12.15 16.86 -2.42
CA THR A 15 -12.40 16.59 -3.84
C THR A 15 -12.84 17.88 -4.57
N PRO A 16 -12.22 18.26 -5.71
CA PRO A 16 -12.59 19.46 -6.44
C PRO A 16 -14.09 19.52 -6.78
N LYS A 17 -14.75 20.61 -6.41
CA LYS A 17 -16.21 20.80 -6.56
C LYS A 17 -16.66 21.25 -7.96
N ARG A 18 -15.73 21.61 -8.84
CA ARG A 18 -16.03 22.07 -10.21
C ARG A 18 -16.42 20.89 -11.08
N GLU A 19 -17.48 21.04 -11.86
CA GLU A 19 -18.03 19.97 -12.70
C GLU A 19 -17.01 19.38 -13.68
N ILE A 20 -16.12 20.21 -14.24
CA ILE A 20 -15.03 19.76 -15.13
C ILE A 20 -14.04 18.78 -14.48
N ASN A 21 -13.93 18.79 -13.16
CA ASN A 21 -13.04 17.91 -12.39
C ASN A 21 -13.80 16.80 -11.67
N ARG A 22 -15.12 16.71 -11.84
CA ARG A 22 -15.95 15.71 -11.16
C ARG A 22 -15.84 14.38 -11.91
N ILE A 23 -15.56 13.32 -11.15
CA ILE A 23 -15.51 11.97 -11.72
C ILE A 23 -16.94 11.59 -12.17
N PRO A 24 -17.12 11.03 -13.38
CA PRO A 24 -18.44 10.64 -13.86
C PRO A 24 -19.08 9.61 -12.92
N LEU A 25 -20.39 9.75 -12.69
CA LEU A 25 -21.16 8.81 -11.86
C LEU A 25 -21.40 7.46 -12.55
N GLN A 26 -21.23 7.41 -13.87
CA GLN A 26 -21.44 6.22 -14.67
C GLN A 26 -20.12 5.77 -15.30
N PHE A 27 -19.67 4.61 -14.87
CA PHE A 27 -18.47 3.96 -15.38
C PHE A 27 -18.85 2.78 -16.29
N PRO A 28 -18.00 2.43 -17.26
CA PRO A 28 -18.18 1.18 -17.99
C PRO A 28 -18.12 -0.02 -17.02
N ALA A 29 -18.82 -1.09 -17.36
CA ALA A 29 -18.79 -2.31 -16.57
C ALA A 29 -17.37 -2.86 -16.44
N THR A 30 -16.99 -3.32 -15.25
CA THR A 30 -15.67 -3.93 -15.03
C THR A 30 -15.47 -5.16 -15.92
N PRO A 31 -14.26 -5.43 -16.43
CA PRO A 31 -14.00 -6.61 -17.24
C PRO A 31 -14.32 -7.90 -16.47
N LYS A 32 -14.88 -8.89 -17.17
CA LYS A 32 -15.21 -10.19 -16.58
C LYS A 32 -13.93 -10.91 -16.15
N LYS A 33 -13.91 -11.43 -14.92
CA LYS A 33 -12.83 -12.31 -14.45
C LYS A 33 -12.74 -13.53 -15.38
N LYS A 34 -11.52 -13.89 -15.77
CA LYS A 34 -11.27 -15.14 -16.51
C LYS A 34 -11.69 -16.31 -15.61
N ARG A 35 -12.35 -17.32 -16.20
CA ARG A 35 -12.64 -18.58 -15.51
C ARG A 35 -11.33 -19.20 -15.04
N PRO A 36 -11.24 -19.71 -13.79
CA PRO A 36 -10.04 -20.40 -13.35
C PRO A 36 -9.81 -21.56 -14.31
N ILE A 37 -8.60 -21.66 -14.85
CA ILE A 37 -8.20 -22.82 -15.63
C ILE A 37 -8.11 -23.98 -14.63
N LEU A 38 -9.10 -24.88 -14.63
CA LEU A 38 -9.15 -26.05 -13.74
C LEU A 38 -7.89 -26.94 -13.82
N SER A 39 -7.04 -26.76 -14.84
CA SER A 39 -5.83 -27.56 -15.07
C SER A 39 -4.67 -27.22 -14.14
N LYS A 40 -4.71 -26.09 -13.41
CA LYS A 40 -3.82 -25.88 -12.28
C LYS A 40 -4.50 -26.44 -11.05
N LYS A 41 -4.45 -27.77 -10.88
CA LYS A 41 -4.63 -28.39 -9.54
C LYS A 41 -3.86 -27.51 -8.56
N LYS A 42 -4.51 -27.11 -7.45
CA LYS A 42 -3.84 -26.36 -6.38
C LYS A 42 -2.53 -27.11 -6.10
N ARG A 43 -1.41 -26.50 -6.48
CA ARG A 43 -0.11 -27.13 -6.29
C ARG A 43 0.10 -27.17 -4.79
N ASP A 44 0.45 -28.33 -4.27
CA ASP A 44 0.86 -28.42 -2.87
C ASP A 44 2.00 -27.42 -2.63
N PRO A 45 2.05 -26.79 -1.45
CA PRO A 45 3.20 -25.98 -1.06
C PRO A 45 4.51 -26.78 -1.25
N PRO A 46 5.62 -26.13 -1.61
CA PRO A 46 6.93 -26.77 -1.65
C PRO A 46 7.24 -27.44 -0.31
N LYS A 47 7.78 -28.66 -0.37
CA LYS A 47 8.09 -29.48 0.82
C LYS A 47 8.98 -28.77 1.85
N ASN A 48 9.86 -27.89 1.38
CA ASN A 48 10.84 -27.19 2.22
C ASN A 48 10.44 -25.73 2.48
N GLY A 49 9.17 -25.39 2.31
CA GLY A 49 8.70 -24.01 2.30
C GLY A 49 9.14 -23.26 1.02
N TYR A 50 8.55 -22.09 0.81
CA TYR A 50 8.91 -21.22 -0.31
C TYR A 50 10.19 -20.43 -0.06
N PHE A 51 10.51 -20.22 1.22
CA PHE A 51 11.62 -19.40 1.65
C PHE A 51 12.69 -20.31 2.23
N GLN A 52 13.87 -20.25 1.62
CA GLN A 52 15.08 -20.87 2.14
C GLN A 52 15.91 -19.71 2.70
N PRO A 53 15.77 -19.39 4.00
CA PRO A 53 16.50 -18.29 4.57
C PRO A 53 18.01 -18.54 4.46
N PRO A 54 18.83 -17.53 4.16
CA PRO A 54 20.25 -17.63 4.45
C PRO A 54 20.43 -17.84 5.97
N SER A 55 21.48 -18.55 6.35
CA SER A 55 21.71 -19.02 7.73
C SER A 55 21.84 -17.89 8.76
N ASP A 56 21.97 -16.65 8.32
CA ASP A 56 22.31 -15.46 9.10
C ASP A 56 21.18 -14.43 9.22
N LEU A 57 19.93 -14.73 8.82
CA LEU A 57 18.83 -13.74 8.89
C LEU A 57 18.62 -13.10 10.27
N GLU A 58 18.85 -13.85 11.34
CA GLU A 58 18.72 -13.33 12.70
C GLU A 58 19.69 -12.18 12.97
N THR A 59 20.83 -12.11 12.26
CA THR A 59 21.80 -11.01 12.38
C THR A 59 21.25 -9.66 11.91
N LEU A 60 20.31 -9.67 10.96
CA LEU A 60 19.67 -8.45 10.44
C LEU A 60 18.79 -7.77 11.50
N PHE A 61 18.29 -8.55 12.46
CA PHE A 61 17.40 -8.07 13.52
C PHE A 61 18.12 -7.78 14.84
N VAL A 62 19.43 -8.08 14.92
CA VAL A 62 20.24 -7.70 16.08
C VAL A 62 20.39 -6.18 16.09
N ARG A 63 19.56 -5.52 16.90
CA ARG A 63 19.74 -4.12 17.22
C ARG A 63 20.96 -4.00 18.12
N ALA A 64 21.98 -3.26 17.66
CA ALA A 64 23.09 -2.88 18.53
C ALA A 64 22.55 -2.15 19.78
N PRO A 65 23.11 -2.40 20.98
CA PRO A 65 22.70 -1.66 22.17
C PRO A 65 22.89 -0.17 21.91
N GLN A 66 21.80 0.58 21.97
CA GLN A 66 21.88 2.04 21.91
C GLN A 66 22.31 2.49 23.29
N SER A 67 23.45 3.17 23.37
CA SER A 67 23.81 3.90 24.58
C SER A 67 22.76 4.98 24.78
N GLU A 68 21.92 4.82 25.80
CA GLU A 68 21.12 5.93 26.30
C GLU A 68 22.12 6.99 26.78
N ALA A 69 22.10 8.17 26.17
CA ALA A 69 22.77 9.32 26.76
C ALA A 69 22.01 9.67 28.03
N CYS A 70 22.61 9.43 29.19
CA CYS A 70 22.06 9.92 30.45
C CYS A 70 22.13 11.45 30.49
N ALA A 71 20.99 12.07 30.77
CA ALA A 71 20.69 13.44 31.21
C ALA A 71 21.59 14.58 30.70
#